data_AF-A0A395JSQ4-F1
#
_entry.id   AF-A0A395JSQ4-F1
#
_cell.length_a   1.000
_cell.length_b   1.000
_cell.length_c   1.000
_cell.angle_alpha   90.00
_cell.angle_beta   90.00
_cell.angle_gamma   90.00
#
_symmetry.space_group_name_H-M   'P 1'
#
loop_
_entity.id
_entity.type
_entity.pdbx_description
1 polymer ?
#
loop_
_entity_poly.entity_id
_entity_poly.type
_entity_poly.pdbx_seq_one_letter_code
_entity_poly.pdbx_strand_id
1 'polypeptide(L)'
;MKYTYLKYLTFLFSLTFILVSCNNNKDEDLPTGPDFSGTFAQKDQMGRPAVNTVFVSAASKDEFNVTVPSAQSARFQSMFQTNLMALSPAFANADDTNALGQNAAAFTGLLATDVLNVSLDGKTTFFDGTNVLTGRALADDVITVELLLIFGGEDFTENPTLSNDNVDANDKEFLTSFPYLATPW
;
A
#
# COMPACT_ATOMS: atom_id res chain seq x y z
N MET A 1 77.01 35.15 12.38
CA MET A 1 76.42 33.82 12.65
C MET A 1 75.14 33.84 13.52
N LYS A 2 74.33 34.92 13.55
CA LYS A 2 73.08 34.96 14.37
C LYS A 2 71.77 35.02 13.58
N TYR A 3 71.78 35.53 12.34
CA TYR A 3 70.55 35.69 11.54
C TYR A 3 70.14 34.43 10.76
N THR A 4 71.06 33.49 10.54
CA THR A 4 70.76 32.24 9.82
C THR A 4 69.90 31.31 10.68
N TYR A 5 70.19 31.20 11.98
CA TYR A 5 69.41 30.40 12.93
C TYR A 5 67.98 30.90 13.10
N LEU A 6 67.74 32.22 13.04
CA LEU A 6 66.40 32.79 13.16
C LEU A 6 65.51 32.50 11.93
N LYS A 7 66.12 32.42 10.74
CA LYS A 7 65.42 32.04 9.49
C LYS A 7 65.06 30.56 9.48
N TYR A 8 65.93 29.69 9.97
CA TYR A 8 65.62 28.26 10.12
C TYR A 8 64.59 28.01 11.21
N LEU A 9 64.61 28.79 12.30
CA LEU A 9 63.61 28.68 13.38
C LEU A 9 62.22 29.12 12.92
N THR A 10 62.12 30.21 12.15
CA THR A 10 60.83 30.67 11.58
C THR A 10 60.30 29.72 10.51
N PHE A 11 61.17 29.14 9.68
CA PHE A 11 60.78 28.13 8.69
C PHE A 11 60.35 26.81 9.33
N LEU A 12 61.02 26.39 10.41
CA LEU A 12 60.65 25.18 11.15
C LEU A 12 59.32 25.36 11.89
N PHE A 13 59.08 26.56 12.45
CA PHE A 13 57.82 26.88 13.15
C PHE A 13 56.63 27.00 12.18
N SER A 14 56.82 27.58 10.99
CA SER A 14 55.78 27.63 9.95
C SER A 14 55.49 26.26 9.34
N LEU A 15 56.50 25.39 9.21
CA LEU A 15 56.32 24.01 8.75
C LEU A 15 55.55 23.17 9.78
N THR A 16 55.77 23.37 11.08
CA THR A 16 54.96 22.72 12.13
C THR A 16 53.50 23.20 12.17
N PHE A 17 53.20 24.45 11.79
CA PHE A 17 51.81 24.92 11.68
C PHE A 17 51.07 24.32 10.46
N ILE A 18 51.79 24.00 9.39
CA ILE A 18 51.22 23.36 8.19
C ILE A 18 50.98 21.86 8.44
N LEU A 19 51.83 21.19 9.24
CA LEU A 19 51.71 19.76 9.53
C LEU A 19 50.71 19.41 10.65
N VAL A 20 50.24 20.39 11.43
CA VAL A 20 49.22 20.20 12.48
C VAL A 20 47.80 20.55 12.00
N SER A 21 47.64 21.07 10.78
CA SER A 21 46.32 21.46 10.25
C SER A 21 45.57 20.35 9.52
N CYS A 22 46.02 19.10 9.58
CA CYS A 22 45.26 17.93 9.15
C CYS A 22 45.08 16.97 10.33
N ASN A 23 44.30 17.37 11.33
CA ASN A 23 43.64 16.39 12.17
C ASN A 23 42.43 15.87 11.38
N ASN A 24 42.59 14.75 10.68
CA ASN A 24 41.55 14.04 9.94
C ASN A 24 40.54 13.36 10.87
N ASN A 25 39.95 14.09 11.82
CA ASN A 25 38.90 13.59 12.70
C ASN A 25 37.72 14.57 12.73
N LYS A 26 37.31 15.02 11.55
CA LYS A 26 35.98 15.59 11.32
C LYS A 26 35.30 14.88 10.15
N ASP A 27 35.39 13.56 10.14
CA ASP A 27 34.23 12.73 9.78
C ASP A 27 33.21 12.90 10.92
N GLU A 28 32.78 14.13 11.19
CA GLU A 28 31.47 14.33 11.77
C GLU A 28 30.55 13.73 10.71
N ASP A 29 29.79 12.71 11.11
CA ASP A 29 28.69 12.13 10.35
C ASP A 29 27.80 13.26 9.81
N LEU A 30 28.20 13.89 8.71
CA LEU A 30 27.32 14.73 7.93
C LEU A 30 26.25 13.76 7.48
N PRO A 31 24.97 13.94 7.89
CA PRO A 31 23.92 13.02 7.50
C PRO A 31 23.88 13.03 5.98
N THR A 32 24.43 11.98 5.37
CA THR A 32 24.55 11.81 3.91
C THR A 32 23.22 11.39 3.29
N GLY A 33 22.15 11.44 4.07
CA GLY A 33 20.79 11.13 3.67
C GLY A 33 19.77 12.06 4.35
N PRO A 34 18.51 11.99 3.92
CA PRO A 34 17.42 12.72 4.55
C PRO A 34 17.34 12.41 6.06
N ASP A 35 17.18 13.46 6.87
CA ASP A 35 16.90 13.34 8.31
C ASP A 35 15.46 12.85 8.51
N PHE A 36 15.32 11.65 9.07
CA PHE A 36 14.04 11.03 9.40
C PHE A 36 13.73 11.10 10.91
N SER A 37 14.43 11.93 11.67
CA SER A 37 14.10 12.16 13.06
C SER A 37 12.75 12.86 13.21
N GLY A 38 11.91 12.38 14.14
CA GLY A 38 10.59 12.94 14.39
C GLY A 38 9.59 11.94 14.94
N THR A 39 8.39 12.44 15.22
CA THR A 39 7.23 11.61 15.60
C THR A 39 6.41 11.32 14.34
N PHE A 40 6.35 10.05 13.96
CA PHE A 40 5.50 9.61 12.85
C PHE A 40 4.07 9.37 13.35
N ALA A 41 3.10 9.79 12.55
CA ALA A 41 1.70 9.47 12.75
C ALA A 41 1.16 8.81 11.48
N GLN A 42 0.35 7.78 11.63
CA GLN A 42 -0.31 7.16 10.50
C GLN A 42 -1.25 8.18 9.82
N LYS A 43 -1.17 8.26 8.49
CA LYS A 43 -2.01 9.13 7.67
C LYS A 43 -3.02 8.36 6.86
N ASP A 44 -2.56 7.32 6.18
CA ASP A 44 -3.42 6.41 5.43
C ASP A 44 -3.17 4.96 5.88
N GLN A 45 -4.25 4.17 5.83
CA GLN A 45 -4.18 2.72 5.84
C GLN A 45 -4.79 2.22 4.54
N MET A 46 -4.02 1.45 3.77
CA MET A 46 -4.48 0.84 2.53
C MET A 46 -4.19 -0.65 2.61
N GLY A 47 -5.25 -1.46 2.63
CA GLY A 47 -5.15 -2.91 2.57
C GLY A 47 -5.46 -3.41 1.16
N ARG A 48 -6.73 -3.71 0.95
CA ARG A 48 -7.30 -4.25 -0.29
C ARG A 48 -7.57 -3.12 -1.27
N PRO A 49 -7.43 -3.39 -2.58
CA PRO A 49 -7.78 -2.41 -3.60
C PRO A 49 -9.22 -1.91 -3.45
N ALA A 50 -9.44 -0.65 -3.82
CA ALA A 50 -10.72 0.05 -3.88
C ALA A 50 -11.58 0.16 -2.59
N VAL A 51 -11.32 -0.59 -1.51
CA VAL A 51 -12.20 -0.65 -0.32
C VAL A 51 -12.44 0.73 0.31
N ASN A 52 -11.37 1.46 0.64
CA ASN A 52 -11.46 2.80 1.22
C ASN A 52 -12.03 3.85 0.23
N THR A 53 -11.98 3.57 -1.07
CA THR A 53 -12.53 4.45 -2.10
C THR A 53 -14.03 4.26 -2.26
N VAL A 54 -14.50 3.01 -2.26
CA VAL A 54 -15.88 2.65 -2.59
C VAL A 54 -16.78 2.66 -1.36
N PHE A 55 -16.33 2.10 -0.22
CA PHE A 55 -17.21 1.81 0.91
C PHE A 55 -17.08 2.77 2.08
N VAL A 56 -15.97 3.50 2.18
CA VAL A 56 -15.78 4.49 3.25
C VAL A 56 -16.34 5.84 2.82
N SER A 57 -17.35 6.30 3.54
CA SER A 57 -17.94 7.63 3.33
C SER A 57 -16.90 8.74 3.51
N ALA A 58 -16.99 9.80 2.71
CA ALA A 58 -15.99 10.88 2.68
C ALA A 58 -15.65 11.47 4.05
N ALA A 59 -16.65 11.66 4.91
CA ALA A 59 -16.47 12.20 6.26
C ALA A 59 -15.73 11.25 7.23
N SER A 60 -15.60 9.97 6.88
CA SER A 60 -15.04 8.92 7.73
C SER A 60 -13.67 8.42 7.25
N LYS A 61 -13.13 8.96 6.15
CA LYS A 61 -11.84 8.54 5.59
C LYS A 61 -10.69 8.72 6.58
N ASP A 62 -10.58 9.90 7.20
CA ASP A 62 -9.53 10.19 8.18
C ASP A 62 -9.62 9.25 9.40
N GLU A 63 -10.84 8.99 9.90
CA GLU A 63 -11.07 8.08 11.01
C GLU A 63 -10.73 6.64 10.64
N PHE A 64 -11.15 6.19 9.45
CA PHE A 64 -10.87 4.86 8.93
C PHE A 64 -9.36 4.61 8.81
N ASN A 65 -8.64 5.59 8.25
CA ASN A 65 -7.21 5.54 8.00
C ASN A 65 -6.34 5.42 9.26
N VAL A 66 -6.84 5.87 10.42
CA VAL A 66 -6.13 5.77 11.70
C VAL A 66 -6.70 4.69 12.63
N THR A 67 -7.79 4.03 12.22
CA THR A 67 -8.39 2.95 13.00
C THR A 67 -7.64 1.65 12.75
N VAL A 68 -7.07 1.10 13.82
CA VAL A 68 -6.37 -0.19 13.76
C VAL A 68 -7.28 -1.31 13.21
N PRO A 69 -6.74 -2.26 12.41
CA PRO A 69 -7.53 -3.31 11.76
C PRO A 69 -8.47 -4.09 12.69
N SER A 70 -8.03 -4.37 13.92
CA SER A 70 -8.81 -5.11 14.91
C SER A 70 -10.07 -4.39 15.39
N ALA A 71 -10.17 -3.08 15.15
CA ALA A 71 -11.32 -2.25 15.51
C ALA A 71 -12.13 -1.76 14.30
N GLN A 72 -11.67 -2.00 13.07
CA GLN A 72 -12.32 -1.46 11.86
C GLN A 72 -13.70 -2.08 11.62
N SER A 73 -13.81 -3.41 11.64
CA SER A 73 -15.09 -4.11 11.39
C SER A 73 -16.19 -3.63 12.34
N ALA A 74 -15.90 -3.57 13.64
CA ALA A 74 -16.85 -3.09 14.65
C ALA A 74 -17.31 -1.63 14.45
N ARG A 75 -16.48 -0.79 13.81
CA ARG A 75 -16.77 0.63 13.58
C ARG A 75 -17.46 0.90 12.25
N PHE A 76 -17.05 0.21 11.19
CA PHE A 76 -17.38 0.60 9.82
C PHE A 76 -18.23 -0.41 9.05
N GLN A 77 -18.44 -1.63 9.54
CA GLN A 77 -19.21 -2.64 8.80
C GLN A 77 -20.63 -2.17 8.47
N SER A 78 -21.34 -1.54 9.41
CA SER A 78 -22.69 -1.02 9.14
C SER A 78 -22.72 0.06 8.05
N MET A 79 -21.69 0.92 8.00
CA MET A 79 -21.52 1.92 6.95
C MET A 79 -21.26 1.26 5.60
N PHE A 80 -20.38 0.26 5.58
CA PHE A 80 -20.06 -0.48 4.36
C PHE A 80 -21.29 -1.17 3.82
N GLN A 81 -22.07 -1.82 4.68
CA GLN A 81 -23.31 -2.48 4.29
C GLN A 81 -24.33 -1.49 3.71
N THR A 82 -24.51 -0.34 4.36
CA THR A 82 -25.38 0.72 3.87
C THR A 82 -24.94 1.21 2.49
N ASN A 83 -23.64 1.45 2.31
CA ASN A 83 -23.08 1.94 1.06
C ASN A 83 -23.17 0.87 -0.04
N LEU A 84 -22.92 -0.41 0.28
CA LEU A 84 -23.07 -1.53 -0.65
C LEU A 84 -24.50 -1.64 -1.17
N MET A 85 -25.49 -1.66 -0.28
CA MET A 85 -26.90 -1.79 -0.66
C MET A 85 -27.43 -0.57 -1.41
N ALA A 86 -26.84 0.61 -1.18
CA ALA A 86 -27.17 1.81 -1.95
C ALA A 86 -26.50 1.82 -3.34
N LEU A 87 -25.33 1.21 -3.46
CA LEU A 87 -24.52 1.20 -4.68
C LEU A 87 -24.95 0.08 -5.64
N SER A 88 -25.19 -1.12 -5.13
CA SER A 88 -25.36 -2.31 -5.96
C SER A 88 -26.81 -2.79 -6.02
N PRO A 89 -27.40 -2.88 -7.22
CA PRO A 89 -28.69 -3.54 -7.40
C PRO A 89 -28.66 -5.05 -7.08
N ALA A 90 -27.49 -5.71 -7.10
CA ALA A 90 -27.34 -7.12 -6.74
C ALA A 90 -27.44 -7.39 -5.22
N PHE A 91 -27.65 -6.34 -4.41
CA PHE A 91 -27.89 -6.44 -2.96
C PHE A 91 -29.15 -5.67 -2.56
N ALA A 92 -30.13 -5.56 -3.46
CA ALA A 92 -31.35 -4.79 -3.24
C ALA A 92 -32.31 -5.47 -2.26
N ASN A 93 -32.26 -6.80 -2.16
CA ASN A 93 -33.09 -7.62 -1.29
C ASN A 93 -32.27 -8.32 -0.20
N ALA A 94 -32.94 -8.75 0.86
CA ALA A 94 -32.29 -9.33 2.03
C ALA A 94 -31.69 -10.73 1.78
N ASP A 95 -32.25 -11.46 0.81
CA ASP A 95 -31.83 -12.82 0.46
C ASP A 95 -30.76 -12.85 -0.63
N ASP A 96 -30.42 -11.69 -1.22
CA ASP A 96 -29.44 -11.58 -2.30
C ASP A 96 -28.02 -11.86 -1.77
N THR A 97 -27.23 -12.56 -2.58
CA THR A 97 -25.85 -12.91 -2.27
C THR A 97 -24.94 -12.70 -3.47
N ASN A 98 -23.65 -12.44 -3.21
CA ASN A 98 -22.65 -12.50 -4.27
C ASN A 98 -22.34 -13.96 -4.65
N ALA A 99 -21.54 -14.14 -5.68
CA ALA A 99 -21.09 -15.46 -6.13
C ALA A 99 -20.26 -16.27 -5.10
N LEU A 100 -19.90 -15.68 -3.96
CA LEU A 100 -19.30 -16.40 -2.83
C LEU A 100 -20.36 -16.89 -1.82
N GLY A 101 -21.64 -16.70 -2.12
CA GLY A 101 -22.76 -16.99 -1.22
C GLY A 101 -22.84 -16.05 -0.01
N GLN A 102 -22.24 -14.86 -0.11
CA GLN A 102 -22.24 -13.88 0.98
C GLN A 102 -23.34 -12.85 0.76
N ASN A 103 -24.23 -12.72 1.73
CA ASN A 103 -25.15 -11.59 1.77
C ASN A 103 -24.41 -10.29 2.11
N ALA A 104 -25.11 -9.15 2.03
CA ALA A 104 -24.52 -7.83 2.25
C ALA A 104 -23.77 -7.72 3.60
N ALA A 105 -24.34 -8.29 4.67
CA ALA A 105 -23.70 -8.27 6.00
C ALA A 105 -22.42 -9.11 6.05
N ALA A 106 -22.44 -10.33 5.51
CA ALA A 106 -21.28 -11.20 5.46
C ALA A 106 -20.15 -10.62 4.59
N PHE A 107 -20.49 -10.13 3.39
CA PHE A 107 -19.53 -9.56 2.46
C PHE A 107 -18.87 -8.30 3.03
N THR A 108 -19.67 -7.37 3.58
CA THR A 108 -19.12 -6.16 4.20
C THR A 108 -18.40 -6.43 5.51
N GLY A 109 -18.76 -7.49 6.24
CA GLY A 109 -17.98 -7.95 7.39
C GLY A 109 -16.57 -8.41 7.01
N LEU A 110 -16.44 -9.07 5.86
CA LEU A 110 -15.15 -9.46 5.27
C LEU A 110 -14.34 -8.24 4.79
N LEU A 111 -15.00 -7.24 4.20
CA LEU A 111 -14.35 -6.05 3.64
C LEU A 111 -14.01 -4.97 4.67
N ALA A 112 -14.78 -4.85 5.75
CA ALA A 112 -14.63 -3.76 6.72
C ALA A 112 -13.31 -3.80 7.49
N THR A 113 -12.66 -4.96 7.56
CA THR A 113 -11.26 -5.06 7.98
C THR A 113 -10.38 -4.98 6.74
N ASP A 114 -9.88 -3.77 6.45
CA ASP A 114 -9.10 -3.50 5.25
C ASP A 114 -7.64 -3.91 5.44
N VAL A 115 -7.39 -5.19 5.17
CA VAL A 115 -6.06 -5.82 5.26
C VAL A 115 -5.80 -6.71 4.05
N LEU A 116 -4.53 -6.75 3.63
CA LEU A 116 -4.07 -7.70 2.63
C LEU A 116 -3.87 -9.07 3.28
N ASN A 117 -4.71 -10.03 2.92
CA ASN A 117 -4.52 -11.42 3.30
C ASN A 117 -3.49 -12.07 2.36
N VAL A 118 -2.61 -12.88 2.93
CA VAL A 118 -1.56 -13.59 2.20
C VAL A 118 -1.52 -15.02 2.69
N SER A 119 -1.56 -15.98 1.77
CA SER A 119 -1.23 -17.38 2.05
C SER A 119 0.27 -17.60 1.89
N LEU A 120 0.90 -18.29 2.85
CA LEU A 120 2.34 -18.57 2.84
C LEU A 120 2.69 -19.95 2.25
N ASP A 121 1.70 -20.83 2.17
CA ASP A 121 1.82 -22.24 1.80
C ASP A 121 0.79 -22.69 0.75
N GLY A 122 -0.21 -21.86 0.47
CA GLY A 122 -1.22 -22.06 -0.56
C GLY A 122 -0.98 -21.24 -1.82
N LYS A 123 -1.92 -21.35 -2.77
CA LYS A 123 -1.89 -20.55 -3.99
C LYS A 123 -2.11 -19.08 -3.64
N THR A 124 -1.23 -18.20 -4.11
CA THR A 124 -1.41 -16.75 -4.00
C THR A 124 -2.31 -16.27 -5.14
N THR A 125 -3.53 -15.87 -4.82
CA THR A 125 -4.46 -15.25 -5.78
C THR A 125 -5.51 -14.39 -5.07
N PHE A 126 -5.99 -13.36 -5.77
CA PHE A 126 -7.11 -12.57 -5.32
C PHE A 126 -8.41 -13.38 -5.41
N PHE A 127 -8.61 -14.08 -6.53
CA PHE A 127 -9.70 -15.04 -6.73
C PHE A 127 -9.42 -15.92 -7.95
N ASP A 128 -9.64 -17.23 -7.83
CA ASP A 128 -9.53 -18.18 -8.96
C ASP A 128 -10.72 -19.16 -9.05
N GLY A 129 -11.85 -18.83 -8.41
CA GLY A 129 -13.01 -19.70 -8.28
C GLY A 129 -12.96 -20.67 -7.10
N THR A 130 -11.78 -20.92 -6.50
CA THR A 130 -11.63 -21.80 -5.33
C THR A 130 -11.01 -21.07 -4.14
N ASN A 131 -9.90 -20.39 -4.38
CA ASN A 131 -9.16 -19.60 -3.41
C ASN A 131 -9.67 -18.16 -3.46
N VAL A 132 -9.86 -17.57 -2.29
CA VAL A 132 -10.44 -16.23 -2.13
C VAL A 132 -9.51 -15.41 -1.24
N LEU A 133 -9.00 -14.29 -1.76
CA LEU A 133 -8.22 -13.30 -1.02
C LEU A 133 -7.01 -13.91 -0.31
N THR A 134 -6.23 -14.68 -1.04
CA THR A 134 -5.01 -15.36 -0.54
C THR A 134 -3.73 -14.62 -0.94
N GLY A 135 -3.88 -13.41 -1.46
CA GLY A 135 -2.84 -12.51 -1.96
C GLY A 135 -3.25 -11.95 -3.31
N ARG A 136 -2.29 -11.63 -4.18
CA ARG A 136 -2.54 -11.35 -5.60
C ARG A 136 -1.40 -11.89 -6.45
N ALA A 137 -1.73 -12.56 -7.55
CA ALA A 137 -0.80 -12.83 -8.63
C ALA A 137 -0.72 -11.63 -9.58
N LEU A 138 0.33 -11.58 -10.39
CA LEU A 138 0.52 -10.51 -11.37
C LEU A 138 -0.63 -10.41 -12.39
N ALA A 139 -1.16 -11.56 -12.78
CA ALA A 139 -2.24 -11.68 -13.77
C ALA A 139 -3.65 -11.62 -13.17
N ASP A 140 -3.78 -11.42 -11.86
CA ASP A 140 -5.11 -11.29 -11.25
C ASP A 140 -5.74 -9.95 -11.64
N ASP A 141 -6.86 -10.02 -12.34
CA ASP A 141 -7.73 -8.88 -12.62
C ASP A 141 -8.58 -8.55 -11.39
N VAL A 142 -7.95 -7.87 -10.43
CA VAL A 142 -8.53 -7.57 -9.13
C VAL A 142 -9.79 -6.72 -9.25
N ILE A 143 -9.78 -5.71 -10.13
CA ILE A 143 -10.90 -4.77 -10.23
C ILE A 143 -12.11 -5.46 -10.86
N THR A 144 -11.95 -6.25 -11.93
CA THR A 144 -13.06 -7.02 -12.48
C THR A 144 -13.62 -8.00 -11.45
N VAL A 145 -12.79 -8.71 -10.68
CA VAL A 145 -13.28 -9.58 -9.61
C VAL A 145 -14.07 -8.81 -8.55
N GLU A 146 -13.59 -7.65 -8.11
CA GLU A 146 -14.31 -6.82 -7.14
C GLU A 146 -15.67 -6.36 -7.70
N LEU A 147 -15.71 -5.90 -8.95
CA LEU A 147 -16.94 -5.50 -9.62
C LEU A 147 -17.92 -6.66 -9.80
N LEU A 148 -17.43 -7.87 -10.08
CA LEU A 148 -18.22 -9.09 -10.11
C LEU A 148 -18.83 -9.41 -8.74
N LEU A 149 -18.06 -9.29 -7.66
CA LEU A 149 -18.56 -9.52 -6.30
C LEU A 149 -19.55 -8.45 -5.81
N ILE A 150 -19.45 -7.23 -6.34
CA ILE A 150 -20.36 -6.13 -6.00
C ILE A 150 -21.63 -6.22 -6.84
N PHE A 151 -21.54 -6.42 -8.16
CA PHE A 151 -22.64 -6.23 -9.11
C PHE A 151 -23.13 -7.53 -9.80
N GLY A 152 -22.33 -8.59 -9.77
CA GLY A 152 -22.59 -9.81 -10.57
C GLY A 152 -23.66 -10.74 -10.00
N GLY A 153 -24.09 -10.56 -8.76
CA GLY A 153 -25.01 -11.48 -8.08
C GLY A 153 -24.41 -12.88 -7.86
N GLU A 154 -25.26 -13.89 -7.71
CA GLU A 154 -24.88 -15.26 -7.35
C GLU A 154 -24.10 -16.01 -8.42
N ASP A 155 -24.30 -15.68 -9.69
CA ASP A 155 -23.73 -16.40 -10.83
C ASP A 155 -22.88 -15.52 -11.75
N PHE A 156 -22.59 -14.28 -11.31
CA PHE A 156 -21.85 -13.26 -12.04
C PHE A 156 -22.58 -12.63 -13.25
N THR A 157 -23.88 -12.89 -13.42
CA THR A 157 -24.61 -12.45 -14.63
C THR A 157 -25.62 -11.34 -14.45
N GLU A 158 -25.91 -10.89 -13.22
CA GLU A 158 -27.03 -9.98 -12.97
C GLU A 158 -26.87 -8.59 -13.59
N ASN A 159 -25.71 -7.96 -13.44
CA ASN A 159 -25.45 -6.59 -13.91
C ASN A 159 -24.16 -6.51 -14.74
N PRO A 160 -24.12 -7.16 -15.92
CA PRO A 160 -22.87 -7.37 -16.67
C PRO A 160 -22.21 -6.07 -17.14
N THR A 161 -22.97 -4.99 -17.30
CA THR A 161 -22.44 -3.67 -17.66
C THR A 161 -21.70 -2.97 -16.52
N LEU A 162 -21.84 -3.46 -15.28
CA LEU A 162 -21.20 -2.93 -14.08
C LEU A 162 -20.12 -3.87 -13.51
N SER A 163 -20.03 -5.10 -14.03
CA SER A 163 -19.19 -6.17 -13.49
C SER A 163 -17.81 -6.32 -14.15
N ASN A 164 -17.34 -5.32 -14.89
CA ASN A 164 -16.04 -5.36 -15.57
C ASN A 164 -15.49 -3.93 -15.76
N ASP A 165 -14.18 -3.76 -15.63
CA ASP A 165 -13.51 -2.45 -15.77
C ASP A 165 -13.04 -2.14 -17.20
N ASN A 166 -13.15 -3.11 -18.10
CA ASN A 166 -12.72 -3.10 -19.49
C ASN A 166 -11.21 -2.94 -19.67
N VAL A 167 -10.41 -3.43 -18.71
CA VAL A 167 -8.94 -3.42 -18.77
C VAL A 167 -8.40 -4.85 -18.65
N ASP A 168 -8.27 -5.53 -19.79
CA ASP A 168 -7.91 -6.95 -19.83
C ASP A 168 -6.44 -7.25 -19.50
N ALA A 169 -5.54 -6.28 -19.69
CA ALA A 169 -4.10 -6.47 -19.49
C ALA A 169 -3.35 -5.15 -19.37
N ASN A 170 -2.11 -5.24 -18.90
CA ASN A 170 -1.18 -4.12 -19.00
C ASN A 170 -0.75 -3.88 -20.45
N ASP A 171 -0.58 -2.61 -20.79
CA ASP A 171 0.00 -2.15 -22.05
C ASP A 171 1.43 -2.70 -22.31
N LYS A 172 2.16 -3.09 -21.25
CA LYS A 172 3.49 -3.71 -21.33
C LYS A 172 3.56 -4.93 -20.41
N GLU A 173 4.13 -6.02 -20.93
CA GLU A 173 4.36 -7.23 -20.15
C GLU A 173 5.20 -6.95 -18.90
N PHE A 174 4.85 -7.64 -17.82
CA PHE A 174 5.66 -7.68 -16.61
C PHE A 174 7.04 -8.26 -16.90
N LEU A 175 8.04 -7.84 -16.12
CA LEU A 175 9.35 -8.49 -16.18
C LEU A 175 9.24 -9.94 -15.72
N THR A 176 10.13 -10.83 -16.18
CA THR A 176 10.16 -12.23 -15.73
C THR A 176 10.92 -12.42 -14.41
N SER A 177 11.41 -11.33 -13.82
CA SER A 177 12.15 -11.33 -12.55
C SER A 177 11.73 -10.15 -11.68
N PHE A 178 11.84 -10.32 -10.36
CA PHE A 178 11.60 -9.27 -9.39
C PHE A 178 12.35 -7.97 -9.77
N PRO A 179 11.73 -6.78 -9.70
CA PRO A 179 10.43 -6.47 -9.06
C PRO A 179 9.19 -6.71 -9.92
N TYR A 180 9.30 -7.41 -11.06
CA TYR A 180 8.21 -7.71 -12.01
C TYR A 180 7.53 -6.47 -12.64
N LEU A 181 7.88 -5.25 -12.22
CA LEU A 181 7.31 -3.99 -12.72
C LEU A 181 7.71 -3.73 -14.18
N ALA A 182 6.72 -3.50 -15.05
CA ALA A 182 6.96 -3.07 -16.43
C ALA A 182 7.67 -1.70 -16.45
N THR A 183 8.53 -1.45 -17.44
CA THR A 183 9.21 -0.15 -17.55
C THR A 183 8.23 0.95 -17.98
N PRO A 184 8.45 2.21 -17.57
CA PRO A 184 7.73 3.35 -18.12
C PRO A 184 7.90 3.48 -19.64
N TRP A 185 6.97 4.22 -20.26
CA TRP A 185 6.95 4.58 -21.68
C TRP A 185 8.04 5.61 -22.02
#